data_AF-A0A3B8R3J6-F1
#
_entry.id   AF-A0A3B8R3J6-F1
#
_cell.length_a   1.000
_cell.length_b   1.000
_cell.length_c   1.000
_cell.angle_alpha   90.00
_cell.angle_beta   90.00
_cell.angle_gamma   90.00
#
_symmetry.space_group_name_H-M   'P 1'
#
loop_
_entity.id
_entity.type
_entity.pdbx_description
1 polymer ?
#
loop_
_entity_poly.entity_id
_entity_poly.type
_entity_poly.pdbx_seq_one_letter_code
_entity_poly.pdbx_strand_id
1 'polypeptide(L)'
;EKEGHLRWDSLGEFLALGASLEHLALTFDNHRARVLAETLNDGVAMFLEKNKSPSRKVHEIDNRGSHFYLALYWAEAAARQDKDEHLRATFTKVATALR
;
A
#
# COMPACT_ATOMS: atom_id res chain seq x y z
N GLU A 1 4.86 -29.95 -9.91
CA GLU A 1 6.18 -29.29 -10.04
C GLU A 1 6.15 -27.97 -9.25
N LYS A 2 7.25 -27.20 -9.20
CA LYS A 2 7.22 -25.83 -8.65
C LYS A 2 6.78 -24.87 -9.77
N GLU A 3 5.65 -24.20 -9.60
CA GLU A 3 4.97 -23.44 -10.67
C GLU A 3 5.24 -21.93 -10.62
N GLY A 4 6.17 -21.48 -9.76
CA GLY A 4 6.54 -20.07 -9.67
C GLY A 4 5.44 -19.14 -9.15
N HIS A 5 4.42 -19.68 -8.46
CA HIS A 5 3.26 -18.95 -7.93
C HIS A 5 3.30 -18.88 -6.40
N LEU A 6 3.43 -17.67 -5.83
CA LEU A 6 3.44 -17.49 -4.37
C LEU A 6 2.08 -17.01 -3.87
N ARG A 7 1.31 -17.88 -3.22
CA ARG A 7 -0.03 -17.59 -2.70
C ARG A 7 -0.06 -17.04 -1.25
N TRP A 8 1.07 -16.56 -0.73
CA TRP A 8 1.14 -15.98 0.61
C TRP A 8 0.40 -14.64 0.63
N ASP A 9 -0.54 -14.46 1.56
CA ASP A 9 -1.25 -13.20 1.72
C ASP A 9 -0.50 -12.31 2.71
N SER A 10 0.05 -11.20 2.21
CA SER A 10 0.79 -10.20 3.00
C SER A 10 -0.11 -9.17 3.68
N LEU A 11 -1.44 -9.33 3.69
CA LEU A 11 -2.36 -8.38 4.33
C LEU A 11 -1.98 -8.06 5.78
N GLY A 12 -1.55 -9.06 6.55
CA GLY A 12 -1.09 -8.85 7.93
C GLY A 12 0.14 -7.94 8.02
N GLU A 13 1.05 -8.01 7.05
CA GLU A 13 2.24 -7.15 6.97
C GLU A 13 1.84 -5.70 6.67
N PHE A 14 0.85 -5.50 5.79
CA PHE A 14 0.36 -4.16 5.43
C PHE A 14 -0.32 -3.48 6.62
N LEU A 15 -1.16 -4.22 7.34
CA LEU A 15 -1.83 -3.75 8.55
C LEU A 15 -0.83 -3.44 9.67
N ALA A 16 0.18 -4.30 9.86
CA ALA A 16 1.23 -4.06 10.84
C ALA A 16 2.07 -2.82 10.50
N LEU A 17 2.37 -2.58 9.21
CA LEU A 17 3.08 -1.38 8.77
C LEU A 17 2.26 -0.11 9.02
N GLY A 18 0.95 -0.13 8.75
CA GLY A 18 0.04 0.97 9.09
C GLY A 18 0.11 1.32 10.57
N ALA A 19 -0.12 0.34 11.44
CA ALA A 19 -0.03 0.53 12.89
C ALA A 19 1.37 0.98 13.35
N SER A 20 2.44 0.48 12.73
CA SER A 20 3.81 0.91 13.02
C SER A 20 4.06 2.38 12.68
N LEU A 21 3.53 2.86 11.54
CA LEU A 21 3.64 4.27 11.13
C LEU A 21 2.80 5.18 12.03
N GLU A 22 1.61 4.74 12.44
CA GLU A 22 0.78 5.46 13.41
C GLU A 22 1.49 5.62 14.76
N HIS A 23 2.07 4.53 15.28
CA HIS A 23 2.86 4.59 16.51
C HIS A 23 4.02 5.58 16.36
N LEU A 24 4.77 5.53 15.25
CA LEU A 24 5.87 6.46 15.00
C LEU A 24 5.40 7.92 14.94
N ALA A 25 4.24 8.18 14.32
CA ALA A 25 3.63 9.50 14.24
C ALA A 25 3.22 10.05 15.60
N LEU A 26 2.71 9.21 16.49
CA LEU A 26 2.25 9.60 17.83
C LEU A 26 3.42 9.76 18.82
N THR A 27 4.36 8.81 18.83
CA THR A 27 5.47 8.80 19.79
C THR A 27 6.46 9.93 19.54
N PHE A 28 6.69 10.30 18.28
CA PHE A 28 7.73 11.25 17.89
C PHE A 28 7.18 12.55 17.28
N ASP A 29 5.85 12.76 17.33
CA ASP A 29 5.16 13.86 16.65
C ASP A 29 5.56 14.01 15.17
N ASN A 30 5.66 12.87 14.47
CA ASN A 30 6.10 12.84 13.09
C ASN A 30 4.91 13.01 12.14
N HIS A 31 4.72 14.23 11.66
CA HIS A 31 3.64 14.57 10.73
C HIS A 31 3.66 13.72 9.44
N ARG A 32 4.82 13.49 8.83
CA ARG A 32 4.90 12.71 7.58
C ARG A 32 4.55 11.25 7.79
N ALA A 33 4.94 10.67 8.92
CA ALA A 33 4.54 9.31 9.27
C ALA A 33 3.03 9.20 9.44
N ARG A 34 2.36 10.24 9.98
CA ARG A 34 0.89 10.31 10.07
C ARG A 34 0.26 10.24 8.69
N VAL A 35 0.71 11.08 7.76
CA VAL A 35 0.20 11.10 6.37
C VAL A 35 0.43 9.76 5.67
N LEU A 36 1.62 9.15 5.86
CA LEU A 36 1.91 7.83 5.29
C LEU A 36 1.03 6.72 5.86
N ALA A 37 0.76 6.74 7.17
CA ALA A 37 -0.13 5.76 7.81
C ALA A 37 -1.57 5.88 7.30
N GLU A 38 -2.13 7.09 7.31
CA GLU A 38 -3.50 7.34 6.85
C GLU A 38 -3.69 6.91 5.39
N THR A 39 -2.74 7.29 4.52
CA THR A 39 -2.79 6.93 3.10
C THR A 39 -2.53 5.45 2.85
N LEU A 40 -1.78 4.77 3.72
CA LEU A 40 -1.62 3.31 3.66
C LEU A 40 -2.93 2.62 4.02
N ASN A 41 -3.64 3.09 5.06
CA ASN A 41 -4.94 2.57 5.43
C ASN A 41 -5.96 2.73 4.29
N ASP A 42 -5.97 3.88 3.62
CA ASP A 42 -6.79 4.09 2.41
C ASP A 42 -6.39 3.13 1.27
N GLY A 43 -5.09 2.93 1.06
CA GLY A 43 -4.55 1.98 0.08
C GLY A 43 -4.96 0.53 0.36
N VAL A 44 -4.91 0.10 1.62
CA VAL A 44 -5.36 -1.22 2.08
C VAL A 44 -6.87 -1.38 1.91
N ALA A 45 -7.67 -0.35 2.22
CA ALA A 45 -9.11 -0.38 2.00
C ALA A 45 -9.45 -0.59 0.51
N MET A 46 -8.80 0.16 -0.39
CA MET A 46 -8.95 -0.01 -1.83
C MET A 46 -8.47 -1.39 -2.31
N PHE A 47 -7.36 -1.88 -1.79
CA PHE A 47 -6.84 -3.22 -2.07
C PHE A 47 -7.86 -4.32 -1.77
N LEU A 48 -8.53 -4.24 -0.62
CA LEU A 48 -9.58 -5.15 -0.20
C LEU A 48 -10.84 -5.00 -1.07
N GLU A 49 -11.28 -3.76 -1.34
CA GLU A 49 -12.44 -3.47 -2.18
C GLU A 49 -12.28 -4.04 -3.60
N LYS A 50 -11.07 -3.93 -4.18
CA LYS A 50 -10.75 -4.45 -5.52
C LYS A 50 -10.33 -5.92 -5.55
N ASN A 51 -10.40 -6.61 -4.40
CA ASN A 51 -10.05 -8.02 -4.22
C ASN A 51 -8.69 -8.38 -4.85
N LYS A 52 -7.64 -7.61 -4.50
CA LYS A 52 -6.29 -7.80 -5.05
C LYS A 52 -5.39 -8.71 -4.19
N SER A 53 -5.98 -9.53 -3.32
CA SER A 53 -5.27 -10.60 -2.62
C SER A 53 -4.76 -11.69 -3.58
N PRO A 54 -3.66 -12.37 -3.24
CA PRO A 54 -3.12 -13.46 -4.04
C PRO A 54 -4.12 -14.59 -4.26
N SER A 55 -4.31 -14.97 -5.51
CA SER A 55 -5.04 -16.18 -5.86
C SER A 55 -4.24 -17.42 -5.49
N ARG A 56 -4.95 -18.54 -5.35
CA ARG A 56 -4.36 -19.88 -5.19
C ARG A 56 -4.10 -20.57 -6.52
N LYS A 57 -4.59 -20.01 -7.63
CA LYS A 57 -4.47 -20.59 -8.98
C LYS A 57 -3.27 -19.97 -9.70
N VAL A 58 -2.49 -20.83 -10.35
CA VAL A 58 -1.35 -20.40 -11.18
C VAL A 58 -1.85 -19.58 -12.37
N HIS A 59 -1.05 -18.59 -12.77
CA HIS A 59 -1.36 -17.59 -13.82
C HIS A 59 -2.45 -16.58 -13.45
N GLU A 60 -2.96 -16.61 -12.22
CA GLU A 60 -3.68 -15.49 -11.62
C GLU A 60 -2.72 -14.63 -10.78
N ILE A 61 -3.23 -13.54 -10.20
CA ILE A 61 -2.43 -12.69 -9.32
C ILE A 61 -1.82 -13.49 -8.17
N ASP A 62 -0.54 -13.28 -7.89
CA ASP A 62 0.16 -13.88 -6.76
C ASP A 62 0.63 -12.78 -5.79
N ASN A 63 1.42 -13.15 -4.77
CA ASN A 63 1.94 -12.22 -3.76
C ASN A 63 2.65 -11.00 -4.36
N ARG A 64 3.42 -11.17 -5.44
CA ARG A 64 4.15 -10.04 -6.05
C ARG A 64 3.18 -9.07 -6.72
N GLY A 65 2.16 -9.62 -7.38
CA GLY A 65 1.08 -8.83 -7.95
C GLY A 65 0.26 -8.09 -6.90
N SER A 66 0.00 -8.72 -5.74
CA SER A 66 -0.70 -8.06 -4.64
C SER A 66 0.10 -6.90 -4.06
N HIS A 67 1.42 -7.06 -3.92
CA HIS A 67 2.34 -5.97 -3.50
C HIS A 67 2.33 -4.80 -4.50
N PHE A 68 2.33 -5.08 -5.82
CA PHE A 68 2.20 -4.03 -6.84
C PHE A 68 0.90 -3.23 -6.66
N TYR A 69 -0.24 -3.90 -6.50
CA TYR A 69 -1.52 -3.21 -6.34
C TYR A 69 -1.59 -2.40 -5.05
N LEU A 70 -1.04 -2.90 -3.94
CA LEU A 70 -0.92 -2.10 -2.73
C LEU A 70 -0.07 -0.84 -2.99
N ALA A 71 1.09 -0.98 -3.62
CA ALA A 71 1.97 0.16 -3.93
C ALA A 71 1.26 1.19 -4.81
N LEU A 72 0.52 0.74 -5.83
CA LEU A 72 -0.30 1.60 -6.68
C LEU A 72 -1.34 2.36 -5.86
N TYR A 73 -2.18 1.66 -5.07
CA TYR A 73 -3.26 2.30 -4.33
C TYR A 73 -2.77 3.21 -3.22
N TRP A 74 -1.67 2.86 -2.55
CA TRP A 74 -1.04 3.71 -1.56
C TRP A 74 -0.45 4.98 -2.21
N ALA A 75 0.27 4.85 -3.33
CA ALA A 75 0.79 5.99 -4.06
C ALA A 75 -0.34 6.91 -4.55
N GLU A 76 -1.44 6.35 -5.04
CA GLU A 76 -2.62 7.12 -5.44
C GLU A 76 -3.27 7.86 -4.25
N ALA A 77 -3.38 7.23 -3.08
CA ALA A 77 -3.89 7.90 -1.88
C ALA A 77 -2.94 9.03 -1.42
N ALA A 78 -1.63 8.77 -1.39
CA ALA A 78 -0.62 9.75 -1.05
C ALA A 78 -0.49 10.91 -2.06
N ALA A 79 -0.86 10.67 -3.33
CA ALA A 79 -0.95 11.70 -4.35
C ALA A 79 -2.22 12.56 -4.27
N ARG A 80 -3.29 12.09 -3.61
CA ARG A 80 -4.58 12.80 -3.47
C ARG A 80 -4.71 13.62 -2.19
N GLN A 81 -4.01 13.23 -1.11
CA GLN A 81 -4.05 13.97 0.15
C GLN A 81 -3.52 15.41 0.01
N ASP A 82 -3.94 16.29 0.92
CA ASP A 82 -3.63 17.72 0.96
C ASP A 82 -2.90 18.16 2.24
N LYS A 83 -2.50 17.21 3.08
CA LYS A 83 -1.84 17.42 4.37
C LYS A 83 -0.34 17.71 4.25
N ASP A 84 0.34 17.12 3.27
CA ASP A 84 1.77 17.36 2.97
C ASP A 84 1.99 17.51 1.45
N GLU A 85 2.26 18.72 1.00
CA GLU A 85 2.43 19.05 -0.42
C GLU A 85 3.67 18.38 -1.04
N HIS A 86 4.74 18.20 -0.27
CA HIS A 86 5.97 17.58 -0.77
C HIS A 86 5.76 16.08 -1.01
N LEU A 87 5.11 15.39 -0.07
CA LEU A 87 4.70 14.00 -0.25
C LEU A 87 3.72 13.88 -1.41
N ARG A 88 2.74 14.78 -1.51
CA ARG A 88 1.78 14.80 -2.62
C ARG A 88 2.52 14.85 -3.97
N ALA A 89 3.38 15.84 -4.17
CA ALA A 89 4.12 16.03 -5.42
C ALA A 89 5.05 14.83 -5.75
N THR A 90 5.65 14.22 -4.72
CA THR A 90 6.50 13.03 -4.89
C THR A 90 5.66 11.84 -5.35
N PHE A 91 4.56 11.56 -4.65
CA PHE A 91 3.71 10.42 -4.94
C PHE A 91 2.86 10.59 -6.19
N THR A 92 2.54 11.82 -6.63
CA THR A 92 1.92 12.04 -7.94
C THR A 92 2.77 11.43 -9.05
N LYS A 93 4.09 11.64 -9.04
CA LYS A 93 4.99 11.07 -10.06
C LYS A 93 5.02 9.55 -10.00
N VAL A 94 5.06 8.99 -8.79
CA VAL A 94 5.08 7.52 -8.57
C VAL A 94 3.76 6.89 -9.02
N ALA A 95 2.63 7.47 -8.62
CA ALA A 95 1.30 7.00 -9.02
C ALA A 95 1.11 7.05 -10.54
N THR A 96 1.61 8.08 -11.21
CA THR A 96 1.61 8.13 -12.68
C THR A 96 2.49 7.05 -13.31
N ALA A 97 3.66 6.76 -12.74
CA ALA A 97 4.57 5.76 -13.29
C ALA A 97 4.10 4.31 -13.10
N LEU A 98 3.24 4.05 -12.11
CA LEU A 98 2.69 2.71 -11.83
C LEU A 98 1.41 2.40 -12.61
N ARG A 99 0.80 3.40 -13.26
CA ARG A 99 -0.39 3.23 -14.13
C ARG A 99 0.00 2.91 -15.56
#